data_AF-A0A967HGU6-F1
#
_entry.id   AF-A0A967HGU6-F1
#
_cell.length_a   1.000
_cell.length_b   1.000
_cell.length_c   1.000
_cell.angle_alpha   90.00
_cell.angle_beta   90.00
_cell.angle_gamma   90.00
#
_symmetry.space_group_name_H-M   'P 1'
#
loop_
_entity.id
_entity.type
_entity.pdbx_description
1 polymer ?
#
loop_
_entity_poly.entity_id
_entity_poly.type
_entity_poly.pdbx_seq_one_letter_code
_entity_poly.pdbx_strand_id
1 'polypeptide(L)'
;AVQHLFARAGRFTIALFNYAVEYIAAHPDLRPGFSVSDADLDAFFAMLPEFDASVDPEAFDDAERFVRYQLESEIALQAWGEAGKFQQLRDRDRQLARALEILRDASTPEELLRDVALEEPDGAPGP
;
A
#
# COMPACT_ATOMS: atom_id res chain seq x y z
N ALA A 1 -14.45 1.72 24.56
CA ALA A 1 -13.13 1.67 23.91
C ALA A 1 -13.18 0.99 22.54
N VAL A 2 -13.48 -0.32 22.48
CA VAL A 2 -13.47 -1.11 21.23
C VAL A 2 -14.40 -0.58 20.13
N GLN A 3 -15.67 -0.26 20.43
CA GLN A 3 -16.61 0.29 19.44
C GLN A 3 -16.17 1.64 18.86
N HIS A 4 -15.55 2.51 19.69
CA HIS A 4 -15.03 3.80 19.23
C HIS A 4 -13.80 3.63 18.31
N LEU A 5 -12.94 2.65 18.60
CA LEU A 5 -11.82 2.30 17.72
C LEU A 5 -12.34 1.82 16.37
N PHE A 6 -13.33 0.93 16.34
CA PHE A 6 -13.94 0.45 15.08
C PHE A 6 -14.65 1.56 14.31
N ALA A 7 -15.38 2.45 14.99
CA ALA A 7 -16.05 3.57 14.34
C ALA A 7 -15.04 4.55 13.71
N ARG A 8 -13.96 4.87 14.43
CA ARG A 8 -12.89 5.75 13.94
C ARG A 8 -12.09 5.10 12.80
N ALA A 9 -11.78 3.81 12.91
CA ALA A 9 -11.17 3.04 11.83
C ALA A 9 -12.06 3.03 10.58
N GLY A 10 -13.37 2.81 10.75
CA GLY A 10 -14.33 2.86 9.64
C GLY A 10 -14.39 4.23 8.95
N ARG A 11 -14.33 5.33 9.70
CA ARG A 11 -14.30 6.68 9.14
C ARG A 11 -13.01 6.99 8.39
N PHE A 12 -11.88 6.53 8.91
CA PHE A 12 -10.61 6.63 8.20
C PHE A 12 -10.67 5.87 6.87
N THR A 13 -11.22 4.65 6.85
CA THR A 13 -11.43 3.89 5.60
C THR A 13 -12.33 4.63 4.61
N ILE A 14 -13.40 5.29 5.09
CA ILE A 14 -14.28 6.09 4.24
C ILE A 14 -13.53 7.29 3.65
N ALA A 15 -12.76 8.02 4.47
CA ALA A 15 -11.95 9.14 4.00
C ALA A 15 -10.91 8.67 2.96
N LEU A 16 -10.23 7.55 3.22
CA LEU A 16 -9.25 6.95 2.33
C LEU A 16 -9.86 6.61 0.96
N PHE A 17 -11.03 5.97 0.97
CA PHE A 17 -11.77 5.63 -0.25
C PHE A 17 -12.16 6.88 -1.05
N ASN A 18 -12.75 7.89 -0.38
CA ASN A 18 -13.20 9.10 -1.07
C ASN A 18 -12.01 9.89 -1.65
N TYR A 19 -10.92 10.02 -0.89
CA TYR A 19 -9.69 10.63 -1.39
C TYR A 19 -9.17 9.89 -2.62
N ALA A 20 -9.16 8.55 -2.60
CA ALA A 20 -8.70 7.76 -3.73
C ALA A 20 -9.54 8.01 -5.00
N VAL A 21 -10.86 8.08 -4.87
CA VAL A 21 -11.77 8.39 -5.99
C VAL A 21 -11.52 9.79 -6.54
N GLU A 22 -11.37 10.79 -5.68
CA GLU A 22 -11.07 12.18 -6.08
C GLU A 22 -9.71 12.29 -6.76
N TYR A 23 -8.69 11.61 -6.22
CA TYR A 23 -7.36 11.57 -6.78
C TYR A 23 -7.38 11.00 -8.20
N ILE A 24 -8.10 9.90 -8.44
CA ILE A 24 -8.22 9.29 -9.78
C ILE A 24 -8.94 10.26 -10.74
N ALA A 25 -10.01 10.92 -10.30
CA ALA A 25 -10.73 11.88 -11.12
C ALA A 25 -9.86 13.08 -11.53
N ALA A 26 -8.97 13.53 -10.64
CA ALA A 26 -8.02 14.61 -10.91
C ALA A 26 -6.83 14.20 -11.79
N HIS A 27 -6.54 12.89 -11.90
CA HIS A 27 -5.39 12.35 -12.63
C HIS A 27 -5.81 11.39 -13.76
N PRO A 28 -6.40 11.89 -14.86
CA PRO A 28 -6.90 11.04 -15.96
C PRO A 28 -5.80 10.22 -16.65
N ASP A 29 -4.54 10.65 -16.55
CA ASP A 29 -3.37 9.97 -17.12
C ASP A 29 -2.63 9.08 -16.11
N LEU A 30 -3.21 8.80 -14.94
CA LEU A 30 -2.61 7.93 -13.93
C LEU A 30 -2.27 6.56 -14.50
N ARG A 31 -1.10 6.02 -14.12
CA ARG A 31 -0.61 4.68 -14.49
C ARG A 31 -0.08 3.96 -13.26
N PRO A 32 -0.08 2.61 -13.25
CA PRO A 32 0.58 1.84 -12.20
C PRO A 32 2.07 2.23 -12.07
N GLY A 33 2.60 2.14 -10.85
CA GLY A 33 3.96 2.58 -10.51
C GLY A 33 4.04 4.07 -10.11
N PHE A 34 2.90 4.74 -9.91
CA PHE A 34 2.88 6.10 -9.36
C PHE A 34 3.33 6.09 -7.89
N SER A 35 3.59 7.27 -7.34
CA SER A 35 3.78 7.45 -5.90
C SER A 35 2.97 8.65 -5.46
N VAL A 36 2.29 8.50 -4.32
CA VAL A 36 1.62 9.62 -3.65
C VAL A 36 2.72 10.58 -3.20
N SER A 37 2.56 11.88 -3.43
CA SER A 37 3.52 12.91 -3.01
C SER A 37 3.26 13.40 -1.59
N ASP A 38 4.16 14.18 -1.00
CA ASP A 38 3.96 14.78 0.32
C ASP A 38 2.77 15.76 0.31
N ALA A 39 2.58 16.50 -0.78
CA ALA A 39 1.43 17.38 -0.96
C ALA A 39 0.09 16.62 -0.99
N ASP A 40 0.09 15.39 -1.52
CA ASP A 40 -1.08 14.52 -1.50
C ASP A 40 -1.37 13.99 -0.08
N LEU A 41 -0.33 13.73 0.71
CA LEU A 41 -0.50 13.37 2.13
C LEU A 41 -1.08 14.52 2.94
N ASP A 42 -0.58 15.74 2.72
CA ASP A 42 -1.10 16.95 3.36
C ASP A 42 -2.58 17.17 2.98
N ALA A 43 -2.92 16.97 1.70
CA ALA A 43 -4.30 17.08 1.21
C ALA A 43 -5.21 16.02 1.85
N PHE A 44 -4.74 14.77 1.96
CA PHE A 44 -5.47 13.72 2.64
C PHE A 44 -5.67 14.02 4.12
N PHE A 45 -4.63 14.48 4.83
CA PHE A 45 -4.73 14.86 6.24
C PHE A 45 -5.76 15.97 6.47
N ALA A 46 -5.74 17.00 5.61
CA ALA A 46 -6.69 18.11 5.67
C ALA A 46 -8.15 17.69 5.47
N MET A 47 -8.39 16.58 4.76
CA MET A 47 -9.72 16.02 4.51
C MET A 47 -10.28 15.22 5.70
N LEU A 48 -9.43 14.65 6.57
CA LEU A 48 -9.86 13.76 7.66
C LEU A 48 -10.93 14.34 8.61
N PRO A 49 -10.90 15.64 8.99
CA PRO A 49 -11.92 16.23 9.86
C PRO A 49 -13.33 16.21 9.25
N GLU A 50 -13.46 16.28 7.92
CA GLU A 50 -14.75 16.26 7.23
C GLU A 50 -15.48 14.92 7.41
N PHE A 51 -14.73 13.86 7.68
CA PHE A 51 -15.24 12.50 7.90
C PHE A 51 -15.30 12.10 9.38
N ASP A 52 -15.13 13.04 10.31
CA ASP A 52 -15.03 12.77 11.77
C ASP A 52 -13.92 11.73 12.07
N ALA A 53 -12.82 11.84 11.31
CA ALA A 53 -11.64 10.97 11.36
C ALA A 53 -10.38 11.70 11.84
N SER A 54 -10.51 12.87 12.49
CA SER A 54 -9.39 13.73 12.90
C SER A 54 -8.32 12.97 13.69
N VAL A 55 -7.08 12.94 13.19
CA VAL A 55 -5.90 12.31 13.81
C VAL A 55 -5.00 13.39 14.41
N ASP A 56 -4.24 13.02 15.43
CA ASP A 56 -3.19 13.89 15.96
C ASP A 56 -2.10 14.09 14.88
N PRO A 57 -1.64 15.33 14.61
CA PRO A 57 -0.63 15.59 13.58
C PRO A 57 0.67 14.80 13.77
N GLU A 58 1.20 14.72 14.99
CA GLU A 58 2.46 14.01 15.28
C GLU A 58 2.29 12.50 15.04
N ALA A 59 1.13 11.94 15.42
CA ALA A 59 0.82 10.54 15.14
C ALA A 59 0.62 10.26 13.64
N PHE A 60 0.17 11.25 12.86
CA PHE A 60 0.04 11.13 11.41
C PHE A 60 1.42 11.16 10.73
N ASP A 61 2.28 12.09 11.14
CA ASP A 61 3.66 12.23 10.66
C ASP A 61 4.47 10.95 10.97
N ASP A 62 4.37 10.42 12.20
CA ASP A 62 5.01 9.15 12.58
C ASP A 62 4.52 7.95 11.74
N ALA A 63 3.27 8.02 11.25
CA ALA A 63 2.65 6.99 10.44
C ALA A 63 2.75 7.24 8.92
N GLU A 64 3.48 8.28 8.47
CA GLU A 64 3.50 8.75 7.08
C GLU A 64 3.71 7.61 6.07
N ARG A 65 4.72 6.76 6.30
CA ARG A 65 5.02 5.62 5.43
C ARG A 65 3.85 4.65 5.31
N PHE A 66 3.16 4.39 6.41
CA PHE A 66 1.99 3.52 6.43
C PHE A 66 0.81 4.18 5.70
N VAL A 67 0.54 5.46 5.96
CA VAL A 67 -0.55 6.21 5.32
C VAL A 67 -0.34 6.29 3.80
N ARG A 68 0.88 6.59 3.35
CA ARG A 68 1.24 6.59 1.93
C ARG A 68 1.00 5.24 1.28
N TYR A 69 1.42 4.16 1.94
CA TYR A 69 1.15 2.80 1.48
C TYR A 69 -0.35 2.51 1.34
N GLN A 70 -1.16 2.93 2.31
CA GLN A 70 -2.62 2.75 2.27
C GLN A 70 -3.25 3.54 1.12
N LEU A 71 -2.84 4.80 0.93
CA LEU A 71 -3.34 5.64 -0.16
C LEU A 71 -3.02 5.05 -1.52
N GLU A 72 -1.76 4.68 -1.78
CA GLU A 72 -1.36 4.09 -3.06
C GLU A 72 -2.06 2.75 -3.30
N SER A 73 -2.24 1.96 -2.25
CA SER A 73 -3.00 0.69 -2.31
C SER A 73 -4.46 0.92 -2.69
N GLU A 74 -5.13 1.89 -2.04
CA GLU A 74 -6.54 2.19 -2.27
C GLU A 74 -6.76 2.84 -3.63
N ILE A 75 -5.92 3.80 -4.03
CA ILE A 75 -5.95 4.42 -5.36
C ILE A 75 -5.79 3.35 -6.45
N ALA A 76 -4.81 2.46 -6.32
CA ALA A 76 -4.62 1.40 -7.31
C ALA A 76 -5.79 0.40 -7.33
N LEU A 77 -6.38 0.10 -6.17
CA LEU A 77 -7.58 -0.74 -6.05
C LEU A 77 -8.78 -0.10 -6.76
N GLN A 78 -9.03 1.18 -6.54
CA GLN A 78 -10.18 1.87 -7.15
C GLN A 78 -9.98 2.11 -8.65
N ALA A 79 -8.75 2.36 -9.09
CA ALA A 79 -8.45 2.61 -10.51
C ALA A 79 -8.50 1.34 -11.37
N TRP A 80 -8.04 0.20 -10.85
CA TRP A 80 -7.75 -0.99 -11.65
C TRP A 80 -8.08 -2.32 -10.96
N GLY A 81 -8.75 -2.29 -9.82
CA GLY A 81 -9.09 -3.48 -9.04
C GLY A 81 -7.88 -4.16 -8.38
N GLU A 82 -8.10 -5.37 -7.90
CA GLU A 82 -7.08 -6.17 -7.18
C GLU A 82 -5.82 -6.40 -8.01
N ALA A 83 -5.97 -6.57 -9.33
CA ALA A 83 -4.83 -6.75 -10.23
C ALA A 83 -3.93 -5.51 -10.27
N GLY A 84 -4.50 -4.30 -10.29
CA GLY A 84 -3.71 -3.07 -10.29
C GLY A 84 -3.10 -2.77 -8.93
N LYS A 85 -3.82 -3.03 -7.82
CA LYS A 85 -3.24 -2.98 -6.48
C LYS A 85 -2.04 -3.91 -6.35
N PHE A 86 -2.16 -5.14 -6.82
CA PHE A 86 -1.05 -6.09 -6.83
C PHE A 86 0.14 -5.55 -7.64
N GLN A 87 -0.10 -5.02 -8.85
CA GLN A 87 0.95 -4.42 -9.67
C GLN A 87 1.62 -3.22 -9.00
N GLN A 88 0.84 -2.34 -8.35
CA GLN A 88 1.34 -1.17 -7.64
C GLN A 88 2.25 -1.55 -6.46
N LEU A 89 1.90 -2.62 -5.75
CA LEU A 89 2.62 -3.04 -4.54
C LEU A 89 3.78 -4.01 -4.83
N ARG A 90 3.81 -4.63 -6.00
CA ARG A 90 4.81 -5.62 -6.40
C ARG A 90 6.24 -5.12 -6.19
N ASP A 91 6.52 -3.87 -6.54
CA ASP A 91 7.89 -3.33 -6.48
C ASP A 91 8.39 -3.11 -5.03
N ARG A 92 7.50 -3.21 -4.03
CA ARG A 92 7.83 -3.18 -2.60
C ARG A 92 7.97 -4.58 -1.99
N ASP A 93 7.52 -5.61 -2.71
CA ASP A 93 7.58 -6.99 -2.25
C ASP A 93 8.92 -7.63 -2.67
N ARG A 94 9.89 -7.52 -1.76
CA ARG A 94 11.22 -8.11 -1.95
C ARG A 94 11.16 -9.63 -2.11
N GLN A 95 10.23 -10.30 -1.42
CA GLN A 95 10.09 -11.75 -1.48
C GLN A 95 9.56 -12.17 -2.84
N LEU A 96 8.55 -11.48 -3.36
CA LEU A 96 8.03 -11.71 -4.70
C LEU A 96 9.08 -11.41 -5.78
N ALA A 97 9.83 -10.32 -5.65
CA ALA A 97 10.93 -10.01 -6.56
C ALA A 97 11.97 -11.14 -6.58
N ARG A 98 12.40 -11.60 -5.39
CA ARG A 98 13.37 -12.68 -5.25
C ARG A 98 12.86 -14.01 -5.78
N ALA A 99 11.61 -14.36 -5.48
CA ALA A 99 10.98 -15.57 -5.99
C ALA A 99 10.92 -15.57 -7.53
N LEU A 100 10.63 -14.43 -8.15
CA LEU A 100 10.63 -14.28 -9.60
C LEU A 100 12.03 -14.38 -10.21
N GLU A 101 13.08 -13.94 -9.52
CA GLU A 101 14.48 -14.15 -9.94
C GLU A 101 14.81 -15.64 -9.95
N ILE A 102 14.58 -16.35 -8.84
CA ILE A 102 14.87 -17.78 -8.73
C ILE A 102 14.10 -18.59 -9.80
N LEU A 103 12.82 -18.26 -10.01
CA LEU A 103 12.00 -18.92 -11.04
C LEU A 103 12.50 -18.69 -12.46
N ARG A 104 13.16 -17.56 -12.75
CA ARG A 104 13.71 -17.26 -14.08
C ARG A 104 15.05 -17.94 -14.32
N ASP A 105 15.85 -18.09 -13.27
CA ASP A 105 17.20 -18.64 -13.37
C ASP A 105 17.21 -20.18 -13.41
N ALA A 106 16.24 -20.83 -12.76
CA ALA A 106 16.10 -22.27 -12.79
C ALA A 106 15.58 -22.78 -14.15
N SER A 107 16.32 -23.69 -14.78
CA SER A 107 15.92 -24.31 -16.06
C SER A 107 15.17 -25.64 -15.86
N THR A 108 15.18 -26.17 -14.63
CA THR A 108 14.53 -27.44 -14.26
C THR A 108 13.89 -27.37 -12.87
N PRO A 109 12.87 -28.22 -12.58
CA PRO A 109 12.29 -28.33 -11.24
C PRO A 109 13.33 -28.66 -10.15
N GLU A 110 14.33 -29.49 -10.46
CA GLU A 110 15.38 -29.88 -9.52
C GLU A 110 16.33 -28.73 -9.16
N GLU A 111 16.65 -27.85 -10.13
CA GLU A 111 17.42 -26.63 -9.89
C GLU A 111 16.61 -25.64 -9.03
N LEU A 112 15.33 -25.42 -9.37
CA LEU A 112 14.45 -24.55 -8.60
C LEU A 112 14.39 -24.96 -7.12
N LEU A 113 14.19 -26.26 -6.84
CA LEU A 113 14.12 -26.76 -5.47
C LEU A 113 15.46 -26.62 -4.72
N ARG A 114 16.59 -26.74 -5.42
CA ARG A 114 17.91 -26.52 -4.83
C ARG A 114 18.12 -25.05 -4.48
N ASP A 115 17.79 -24.15 -5.40
CA ASP A 115 18.03 -22.72 -5.23
C ASP A 115 17.17 -22.14 -4.11
N VAL A 116 15.90 -22.56 -4.01
CA VAL A 116 15.02 -22.20 -2.88
C VAL A 116 15.58 -22.70 -1.54
N ALA A 117 16.19 -23.88 -1.49
CA ALA A 117 16.74 -24.44 -0.25
C ALA A 117 18.01 -23.72 0.24
N LEU A 118 18.65 -22.90 -0.60
CA LEU A 118 19.81 -22.09 -0.27
C LEU A 118 19.45 -20.68 0.20
N GLU A 119 18.19 -20.26 0.03
CA GLU A 119 17.72 -18.96 0.52
C GLU A 119 17.57 -18.98 2.04
N GLU A 120 18.10 -17.96 2.72
CA GLU A 120 17.75 -17.72 4.12
C GLU A 120 16.33 -17.17 4.21
N PRO A 121 15.48 -17.69 5.12
CA PRO A 121 14.16 -17.10 5.33
C PRO A 121 14.33 -15.66 5.81
N ASP A 122 13.63 -14.74 5.17
CA ASP A 122 13.59 -13.34 5.60
C ASP A 122 13.22 -13.27 7.09
N GLY A 123 14.01 -12.52 7.85
CA GLY A 123 13.67 -12.23 9.25
C GLY A 123 12.28 -11.63 9.31
N ALA A 124 11.45 -12.14 10.23
CA ALA A 124 10.10 -11.62 10.44
C ALA A 124 10.16 -10.08 10.53
N PRO A 125 9.22 -9.35 9.89
CA PRO A 125 9.18 -7.89 10.02
C PRO A 125 9.23 -7.55 11.51
N GLY A 126 10.20 -6.72 11.88
CA GLY A 126 10.38 -6.29 13.26
C GLY A 126 9.08 -5.70 13.82
N PRO A 127 8.88 -5.79 15.15
CA PRO A 127 7.65 -5.36 15.81
C PRO A 127 7.31 -3.90 15.53
#